data_AF-A0A0H2WB13-F1
#
_entry.id   AF-A0A0H2WB13-F1
#
_cell.length_a   1.000
_cell.length_b   1.000
_cell.length_c   1.000
_cell.angle_alpha   90.00
_cell.angle_beta   90.00
_cell.angle_gamma   90.00
#
_symmetry.space_group_name_H-M   'P 1'
#
loop_
_entity.id
_entity.type
_entity.pdbx_description
1 polymer ?
#
loop_
_entity_poly.entity_id
_entity_poly.type
_entity_poly.pdbx_seq_one_letter_code
_entity_poly.pdbx_strand_id
1 'polypeptide(L)'
;MERRWKRRPAGANWGEFGDDDQKGRLNWLTERKVLEGMAEVKAGKVFSLSLPLDVPRGGGLNARRQPPRVMAARAGGRPYFGYRADESARNATDVVCDDAFCVHSQYSTQWDALSHVGGVFDADDDGRAEVVFYNGYRLGEHVLVPKEGDSVGGAHALGIEVMAQTGVQGRGGLIDLRHHYGDARRKVGYEALMRVLDADRVEVDVVVQCPWTVRKEGNVSSGGPNHGQACVFRGIQGR
;
A
#
# COMPACT_ATOMS: atom_id res chain seq x y z
N MET A 1 -15.64 8.89 25.26
CA MET A 1 -14.57 9.60 24.52
C MET A 1 -15.25 10.44 23.46
N GLU A 2 -14.88 11.71 23.33
CA GLU A 2 -15.55 12.63 22.40
C GLU A 2 -15.07 12.39 20.96
N ARG A 3 -15.96 12.54 19.98
CA ARG A 3 -15.64 12.38 18.56
C ARG A 3 -14.66 13.46 18.09
N ARG A 4 -13.67 13.09 17.29
CA ARG A 4 -12.69 14.01 16.68
C ARG A 4 -13.28 14.99 15.66
N TRP A 5 -14.53 14.77 15.24
CA TRP A 5 -15.19 15.53 14.19
C TRP A 5 -16.67 15.72 14.52
N LYS A 6 -17.22 16.89 14.16
CA LYS A 6 -18.66 17.18 14.16
C LYS A 6 -19.26 17.00 12.76
N ARG A 7 -18.49 17.36 11.73
CA ARG A 7 -18.81 17.10 10.32
C ARG A 7 -17.80 16.15 9.72
N ARG A 8 -18.22 15.40 8.69
CA ARG A 8 -17.33 14.58 7.87
C ARG A 8 -17.53 14.94 6.39
N PRO A 9 -16.51 14.76 5.53
CA PRO A 9 -16.67 15.00 4.11
C PRO A 9 -17.81 14.17 3.50
N ALA A 10 -18.48 14.71 2.48
CA ALA A 10 -19.54 13.98 1.78
C ALA A 10 -18.99 12.67 1.20
N GLY A 11 -19.69 11.56 1.45
CA GLY A 11 -19.25 10.23 1.03
C GLY A 11 -18.13 9.59 1.87
N ALA A 12 -17.62 10.26 2.91
CA ALA A 12 -16.62 9.68 3.80
C ALA A 12 -17.24 8.60 4.69
N ASN A 13 -16.43 7.59 5.01
CA ASN A 13 -16.78 6.47 5.89
C ASN A 13 -16.35 6.69 7.36
N TRP A 14 -16.15 7.95 7.78
CA TRP A 14 -15.75 8.25 9.16
C TRP A 14 -16.84 7.82 10.14
N GLY A 15 -16.43 7.18 11.24
CA GLY A 15 -17.30 6.59 12.24
C GLY A 15 -17.98 5.26 11.85
N GLU A 16 -17.79 4.74 10.63
CA GLU A 16 -18.41 3.48 10.19
C GLU A 16 -17.98 2.28 11.06
N PHE A 17 -16.73 2.28 11.53
CA PHE A 17 -16.14 1.21 12.37
C PHE A 17 -15.83 1.68 13.80
N GLY A 18 -16.43 2.78 14.21
CA GLY A 18 -16.15 3.41 15.51
C GLY A 18 -15.24 4.64 15.39
N ASP A 19 -15.30 5.46 16.42
CA ASP A 19 -14.69 6.79 16.36
C ASP A 19 -13.16 6.71 16.38
N ASP A 20 -12.58 5.73 17.09
CA ASP A 20 -11.13 5.44 17.18
C ASP A 20 -10.61 4.43 16.14
N ASP A 21 -11.42 4.10 15.13
CA ASP A 21 -10.96 3.22 14.07
C ASP A 21 -9.83 3.86 13.26
N GLN A 22 -8.81 3.04 13.00
CA GLN A 22 -7.63 3.37 12.19
C GLN A 22 -7.46 2.43 10.99
N LYS A 23 -8.32 1.42 10.83
CA LYS A 23 -8.20 0.38 9.78
C LYS A 23 -9.03 0.71 8.54
N GLY A 24 -10.10 1.51 8.67
CA GLY A 24 -10.96 1.86 7.56
C GLY A 24 -11.62 0.64 6.93
N ARG A 25 -11.60 0.56 5.60
CA ARG A 25 -12.21 -0.57 4.87
C ARG A 25 -11.54 -1.92 5.15
N LEU A 26 -10.33 -1.94 5.72
CA LEU A 26 -9.68 -3.20 6.12
C LEU A 26 -10.44 -3.94 7.22
N ASN A 27 -11.34 -3.28 7.95
CA ASN A 27 -12.24 -3.96 8.90
C ASN A 27 -13.15 -5.01 8.24
N TRP A 28 -13.32 -4.97 6.93
CA TRP A 28 -14.05 -6.01 6.20
C TRP A 28 -13.24 -7.29 5.96
N LEU A 29 -11.92 -7.26 6.15
CA LEU A 29 -11.06 -8.45 6.11
C LEU A 29 -11.21 -9.23 7.41
N THR A 30 -12.28 -10.02 7.45
CA THR A 30 -12.58 -10.93 8.56
C THR A 30 -12.03 -12.33 8.26
N GLU A 31 -11.96 -13.18 9.28
CA GLU A 31 -11.60 -14.60 9.12
C GLU A 31 -12.46 -15.31 8.07
N ARG A 32 -13.76 -14.97 8.00
CA ARG A 32 -14.66 -15.46 6.96
C ARG A 32 -14.17 -15.08 5.55
N LYS A 33 -13.70 -13.84 5.35
CA LYS A 33 -13.14 -13.40 4.05
C LYS A 33 -11.84 -14.13 3.70
N VAL A 34 -11.05 -14.51 4.69
CA VAL A 34 -9.88 -15.39 4.47
C VAL A 34 -10.33 -16.76 4.00
N LEU A 35 -11.31 -17.38 4.66
CA LEU A 35 -11.86 -18.68 4.27
C LEU A 35 -12.49 -18.66 2.87
N GLU A 36 -13.19 -17.58 2.50
CA GLU A 36 -13.70 -17.38 1.14
C GLU A 36 -12.56 -17.32 0.11
N GLY A 37 -11.47 -16.61 0.43
CA GLY A 37 -10.28 -16.58 -0.43
C GLY A 37 -9.62 -17.96 -0.57
N MET A 38 -9.53 -18.72 0.54
CA MET A 38 -8.99 -20.08 0.52
C MET A 38 -9.84 -21.02 -0.33
N ALA A 39 -11.16 -20.85 -0.35
CA ALA A 39 -12.06 -21.66 -1.17
C ALA A 39 -11.78 -21.52 -2.67
N GLU A 40 -11.19 -20.41 -3.14
CA GLU A 40 -10.83 -20.19 -4.55
C GLU A 40 -9.60 -21.00 -4.99
N VAL A 41 -8.80 -21.53 -4.06
CA VAL A 41 -7.59 -22.30 -4.38
C VAL A 41 -7.96 -23.69 -4.87
N LYS A 42 -8.04 -23.85 -6.20
CA LYS A 42 -8.35 -25.15 -6.86
C LYS A 42 -7.16 -25.79 -7.57
N ALA A 43 -6.34 -24.96 -8.22
CA ALA A 43 -5.25 -25.43 -9.09
C ALA A 43 -3.85 -25.35 -8.44
N GLY A 44 -3.74 -24.75 -7.25
CA GLY A 44 -2.45 -24.57 -6.55
C GLY A 44 -1.45 -23.67 -7.29
N LYS A 45 -1.90 -22.88 -8.28
CA LYS A 45 -1.04 -21.96 -9.03
C LYS A 45 -0.80 -20.69 -8.23
N VAL A 46 0.46 -20.25 -8.17
CA VAL A 46 0.89 -19.08 -7.42
C VAL A 46 1.55 -18.09 -8.36
N PHE A 47 1.20 -16.80 -8.22
CA PHE A 47 1.77 -15.71 -9.00
C PHE A 47 2.27 -14.62 -8.07
N SER A 48 3.51 -14.17 -8.24
CA SER A 48 4.00 -12.97 -7.56
C SER A 48 3.41 -11.74 -8.24
N LEU A 49 2.79 -10.86 -7.46
CA LEU A 49 2.33 -9.53 -7.91
C LEU A 49 3.36 -8.44 -7.58
N SER A 50 4.50 -8.82 -7.01
CA SER A 50 5.58 -7.91 -6.68
C SER A 50 6.49 -7.68 -7.87
N LEU A 51 6.80 -6.42 -8.13
CA LEU A 51 7.92 -6.04 -8.98
C LEU A 51 9.25 -6.26 -8.21
N PRO A 52 10.38 -6.41 -8.92
CA PRO A 52 11.69 -6.27 -8.30
C PRO A 52 11.81 -4.93 -7.59
N LEU A 53 12.50 -4.89 -6.44
CA LEU A 53 12.60 -3.70 -5.60
C LEU A 53 13.22 -2.49 -6.32
N ASP A 54 14.01 -2.71 -7.37
CA ASP A 54 14.66 -1.68 -8.18
C ASP A 54 13.79 -1.21 -9.38
N VAL A 55 12.50 -1.57 -9.38
CA VAL A 55 11.51 -1.18 -10.40
C VAL A 55 10.41 -0.36 -9.74
N PRO A 56 9.99 0.79 -10.33
CA PRO A 56 10.31 1.31 -11.66
C PRO A 56 11.70 1.97 -11.77
N ARG A 57 12.44 1.63 -12.83
CA ARG A 57 13.76 2.23 -13.11
C ARG A 57 13.60 3.69 -13.56
N GLY A 58 14.59 4.54 -13.25
CA GLY A 58 14.70 5.90 -13.81
C GLY A 58 13.87 7.00 -13.13
N GLY A 59 13.62 6.90 -11.82
CA GLY A 59 12.95 7.97 -11.05
C GLY A 59 11.42 7.88 -11.00
N GLY A 60 10.82 6.85 -11.59
CA GLY A 60 9.40 6.51 -11.44
C GLY A 60 8.43 7.66 -11.73
N LEU A 61 7.27 7.63 -11.07
CA LEU A 61 6.22 8.67 -11.15
C LEU A 61 6.54 9.93 -10.32
N ASN A 62 7.56 9.87 -9.45
CA ASN A 62 7.89 10.93 -8.51
C ASN A 62 9.40 10.96 -8.28
N ALA A 63 10.05 12.00 -8.79
CA ALA A 63 11.51 12.18 -8.74
C ALA A 63 12.09 12.23 -7.31
N ARG A 64 11.26 12.43 -6.27
CA ARG A 64 11.70 12.39 -4.87
C ARG A 64 11.95 10.96 -4.36
N ARG A 65 11.45 9.95 -5.07
CA ARG A 65 11.53 8.55 -4.66
C ARG A 65 12.79 7.93 -5.31
N GLN A 66 13.83 7.76 -4.50
CA GLN A 66 15.10 7.21 -4.96
C GLN A 66 15.04 5.67 -5.01
N PRO A 67 15.80 5.03 -5.92
CA PRO A 67 15.94 3.58 -5.94
C PRO A 67 16.47 3.05 -4.60
N PRO A 68 16.14 1.78 -4.25
CA PRO A 68 16.65 1.19 -3.03
C PRO A 68 18.18 1.17 -3.07
N ARG A 69 18.79 1.55 -1.96
CA ARG A 69 20.23 1.37 -1.75
C ARG A 69 20.41 0.06 -1.02
N VAL A 70 21.15 -0.87 -1.61
CA VAL A 70 21.52 -2.15 -1.01
C VAL A 70 23.02 -2.12 -0.71
N MET A 71 23.41 -2.55 0.47
CA MET A 71 24.80 -2.58 0.94
C MET A 71 24.99 -3.73 1.93
N ALA A 72 26.20 -4.23 2.12
CA ALA A 72 26.44 -5.20 3.18
C ALA A 72 26.16 -4.59 4.56
N ALA A 73 25.55 -5.36 5.46
CA ALA A 73 25.55 -5.04 6.88
C ALA A 73 27.00 -4.94 7.39
N ARG A 74 27.23 -4.28 8.52
CA ARG A 74 28.59 -4.03 9.02
C ARG A 74 28.71 -4.42 10.49
N ALA A 75 29.83 -5.06 10.82
CA ALA A 75 30.26 -5.31 12.19
C ALA A 75 31.75 -4.99 12.31
N GLY A 76 32.16 -4.26 13.36
CA GLY A 76 33.58 -3.91 13.57
C GLY A 76 34.23 -3.16 12.40
N GLY A 77 33.46 -2.35 11.66
CA GLY A 77 33.96 -1.58 10.51
C GLY A 77 34.10 -2.36 9.19
N ARG A 78 33.86 -3.67 9.19
CA ARG A 78 33.96 -4.54 8.00
C ARG A 78 32.58 -4.98 7.52
N PRO A 79 32.41 -5.28 6.21
CA PRO A 79 31.21 -5.95 5.71
C PRO A 79 30.99 -7.27 6.45
N TYR A 80 29.77 -7.49 6.94
CA TYR A 80 29.32 -8.74 7.54
C TYR A 80 28.81 -9.68 6.44
N PHE A 81 29.68 -9.94 5.48
CA PHE A 81 29.37 -10.75 4.30
C PHE A 81 30.48 -11.77 4.09
N GLY A 82 30.16 -13.05 4.25
CA GLY A 82 31.14 -14.13 4.37
C GLY A 82 31.81 -14.19 5.74
N TYR A 83 31.14 -13.70 6.80
CA TYR A 83 31.66 -13.75 8.16
C TYR A 83 31.78 -15.20 8.62
N ARG A 84 33.00 -15.60 8.98
CA ARG A 84 33.33 -16.94 9.47
C ARG A 84 33.19 -17.01 10.99
N ALA A 85 32.13 -17.66 11.47
CA ALA A 85 31.88 -17.77 12.90
C ALA A 85 32.97 -18.58 13.64
N ASP A 86 33.65 -19.51 12.94
CA ASP A 86 34.73 -20.32 13.49
C ASP A 86 35.97 -19.50 13.90
N GLU A 87 36.15 -18.30 13.35
CA GLU A 87 37.22 -17.38 13.76
C GLU A 87 36.96 -16.77 15.14
N SER A 88 35.71 -16.79 15.63
CA SER A 88 35.30 -16.17 16.89
C SER A 88 34.79 -17.17 17.94
N ALA A 89 34.28 -18.33 17.52
CA ALA A 89 33.74 -19.36 18.40
C ALA A 89 34.23 -20.76 18.00
N ARG A 90 34.82 -21.49 18.96
CA ARG A 90 35.30 -22.86 18.75
C ARG A 90 34.13 -23.76 18.36
N ASN A 91 34.32 -24.58 17.32
CA ASN A 91 33.33 -25.50 16.75
C ASN A 91 32.13 -24.84 16.04
N ALA A 92 32.11 -23.51 15.87
CA ALA A 92 31.18 -22.91 14.93
C ALA A 92 31.55 -23.33 13.50
N THR A 93 30.55 -23.46 12.62
CA THR A 93 30.77 -23.79 11.19
C THR A 93 30.04 -22.83 10.25
N ASP A 94 29.28 -21.88 10.82
CA ASP A 94 28.45 -20.95 10.09
C ASP A 94 29.30 -19.93 9.31
N VAL A 95 28.84 -19.64 8.10
CA VAL A 95 29.30 -18.51 7.30
C VAL A 95 28.10 -17.61 7.02
N VAL A 96 28.17 -16.37 7.49
CA VAL A 96 27.03 -15.45 7.49
C VAL A 96 27.20 -14.34 6.45
N CYS A 97 26.13 -14.06 5.71
CA CYS A 97 26.07 -13.01 4.71
C CYS A 97 24.84 -12.13 4.93
N ASP A 98 25.05 -10.95 5.51
CA ASP A 98 23.98 -10.01 5.79
C ASP A 98 24.05 -8.79 4.88
N ASP A 99 22.91 -8.47 4.28
CA ASP A 99 22.68 -7.22 3.57
C ASP A 99 21.83 -6.27 4.42
N ALA A 100 22.03 -4.97 4.19
CA ALA A 100 21.23 -3.87 4.68
C ALA A 100 20.67 -3.10 3.47
N PHE A 101 19.43 -2.62 3.59
CA PHE A 101 18.82 -1.82 2.53
C PHE A 101 18.09 -0.61 3.10
N CYS A 102 18.12 0.48 2.32
CA CYS A 102 17.32 1.66 2.54
C CYS A 102 16.39 1.84 1.35
N VAL A 103 15.10 1.92 1.59
CA VAL A 103 14.06 1.99 0.56
C VAL A 103 13.03 3.05 0.92
N HIS A 104 12.61 3.82 -0.09
CA HIS A 104 11.42 4.66 0.05
C HIS A 104 10.19 3.75 0.01
N SER A 105 9.31 3.85 1.02
CA SER A 105 8.15 2.95 1.14
C SER A 105 7.19 2.99 -0.04
N GLN A 106 7.23 4.05 -0.86
CA GLN A 106 6.45 4.18 -2.09
C GLN A 106 7.24 4.00 -3.39
N TYR A 107 8.38 3.30 -3.35
CA TYR A 107 9.23 3.12 -4.53
C TYR A 107 8.73 2.01 -5.46
N SER A 108 8.54 0.79 -4.94
CA SER A 108 8.18 -0.40 -5.72
C SER A 108 6.76 -0.89 -5.42
N THR A 109 6.42 -2.16 -5.65
CA THR A 109 5.14 -2.73 -5.20
C THR A 109 4.95 -2.43 -3.71
N GLN A 110 3.81 -1.81 -3.36
CA GLN A 110 3.63 -1.15 -2.08
C GLN A 110 2.17 -1.19 -1.61
N TRP A 111 2.01 -0.88 -0.33
CA TRP A 111 0.75 -0.44 0.27
C TRP A 111 0.93 0.96 0.83
N ASP A 112 -0.09 1.80 0.65
CA ASP A 112 -0.13 3.13 1.23
C ASP A 112 -1.06 3.12 2.44
N ALA A 113 -0.52 3.46 3.62
CA ALA A 113 -1.31 3.58 4.84
C ALA A 113 -2.27 4.78 4.76
N LEU A 114 -3.28 4.83 5.63
CA LEU A 114 -4.26 5.92 5.67
C LEU A 114 -3.64 7.27 6.09
N SER A 115 -2.42 7.27 6.65
CA SER A 115 -1.59 8.46 6.89
C SER A 115 -0.89 8.99 5.62
N HIS A 116 -0.90 8.26 4.50
CA HIS A 116 -0.16 8.66 3.30
C HIS A 116 -0.73 9.93 2.64
N VAL A 117 -2.06 10.05 2.61
CA VAL A 117 -2.76 11.17 1.99
C VAL A 117 -3.91 11.62 2.90
N GLY A 118 -3.84 12.86 3.33
CA GLY A 118 -4.93 13.56 4.00
C GLY A 118 -5.64 14.55 3.07
N GLY A 119 -6.54 15.34 3.65
CA GLY A 119 -7.23 16.44 3.01
C GLY A 119 -7.30 17.67 3.92
N VAL A 120 -7.83 18.76 3.38
CA VAL A 120 -8.13 19.98 4.14
C VAL A 120 -9.65 20.10 4.23
N PHE A 121 -10.20 20.00 5.44
CA PHE A 121 -11.65 19.97 5.67
C PHE A 121 -11.96 20.45 7.08
N ASP A 122 -12.96 21.34 7.21
CA ASP A 122 -13.47 21.85 8.48
C ASP A 122 -14.31 20.76 9.18
N ALA A 123 -13.61 19.99 10.02
CA ALA A 123 -14.13 18.80 10.69
C ALA A 123 -14.90 19.12 11.97
N ASP A 124 -14.58 20.22 12.65
CA ASP A 124 -15.18 20.61 13.93
C ASP A 124 -16.28 21.68 13.81
N ASP A 125 -16.62 22.09 12.58
CA ASP A 125 -17.70 23.03 12.24
C ASP A 125 -17.46 24.45 12.78
N ASP A 126 -16.19 24.86 12.89
CA ASP A 126 -15.80 26.18 13.38
C ASP A 126 -15.62 27.24 12.25
N GLY A 127 -15.78 26.81 10.99
CA GLY A 127 -15.59 27.64 9.81
C GLY A 127 -14.15 27.67 9.28
N ARG A 128 -13.22 26.91 9.85
CA ARG A 128 -11.81 26.84 9.46
C ARG A 128 -11.43 25.40 9.12
N ALA A 129 -10.92 25.21 7.91
CA ALA A 129 -10.51 23.88 7.48
C ALA A 129 -9.16 23.49 8.06
N GLU A 130 -9.06 22.25 8.57
CA GLU A 130 -7.83 21.72 9.14
C GLU A 130 -7.26 20.59 8.27
N VAL A 131 -5.97 20.28 8.44
CA VAL A 131 -5.35 19.13 7.76
C VAL A 131 -5.74 17.85 8.49
N VAL A 132 -6.61 17.08 7.86
CA VAL A 132 -7.24 15.88 8.43
C VAL A 132 -6.97 14.66 7.57
N PHE A 133 -6.97 13.50 8.21
CA PHE A 133 -6.84 12.17 7.61
C PHE A 133 -8.13 11.38 7.87
N TYR A 134 -8.14 10.10 7.49
CA TYR A 134 -9.25 9.19 7.78
C TYR A 134 -9.73 9.36 9.23
N ASN A 135 -11.04 9.34 9.46
CA ASN A 135 -11.70 9.41 10.77
C ASN A 135 -11.37 10.65 11.62
N GLY A 136 -10.98 11.76 10.99
CA GLY A 136 -10.70 13.03 11.66
C GLY A 136 -9.38 13.07 12.41
N TYR A 137 -8.46 12.11 12.18
CA TYR A 137 -7.09 12.21 12.68
C TYR A 137 -6.40 13.43 12.06
N ARG A 138 -5.55 14.12 12.83
CA ARG A 138 -5.06 15.48 12.46
C ARG A 138 -3.54 15.52 12.28
N LEU A 139 -3.09 16.35 11.34
CA LEU A 139 -1.69 16.75 11.26
C LEU A 139 -1.33 17.64 12.46
N GLY A 140 -0.15 17.44 13.05
CA GLY A 140 0.33 18.19 14.22
C GLY A 140 -0.10 17.62 15.57
N GLU A 141 -0.99 16.62 15.58
CA GLU A 141 -1.44 15.93 16.79
C GLU A 141 -1.21 14.42 16.68
N HIS A 142 -1.74 13.80 15.62
CA HIS A 142 -1.73 12.35 15.43
C HIS A 142 -0.76 11.90 14.33
N VAL A 143 -0.65 12.72 13.29
CA VAL A 143 0.39 12.61 12.27
C VAL A 143 1.29 13.82 12.44
N LEU A 144 2.55 13.62 12.76
CA LEU A 144 3.51 14.67 13.01
C LEU A 144 4.43 14.86 11.80
N VAL A 145 4.99 16.05 11.66
CA VAL A 145 6.06 16.33 10.70
C VAL A 145 7.38 15.96 11.37
N PRO A 146 8.12 14.93 10.88
CA PRO A 146 9.41 14.58 11.44
C PRO A 146 10.40 15.73 11.29
N LYS A 147 11.29 15.86 12.28
CA LYS A 147 12.41 16.80 12.28
C LYS A 147 13.67 16.11 11.77
N GLU A 148 14.63 16.93 11.36
CA GLU A 148 15.95 16.44 11.00
C GLU A 148 16.59 15.73 12.20
N GLY A 149 17.07 14.50 11.98
CA GLY A 149 17.65 13.65 13.02
C GLY A 149 16.68 12.71 13.73
N ASP A 150 15.37 12.80 13.47
CA ASP A 150 14.41 11.84 14.01
C ASP A 150 14.68 10.43 13.46
N SER A 151 14.63 9.44 14.35
CA SER A 151 14.89 8.03 14.00
C SER A 151 13.67 7.29 13.49
N VAL A 152 12.48 7.91 13.56
CA VAL A 152 11.19 7.33 13.16
C VAL A 152 10.38 8.31 12.32
N GLY A 153 9.45 7.78 11.54
CA GLY A 153 8.47 8.59 10.82
C GLY A 153 7.43 9.22 11.75
N GLY A 154 6.58 10.09 11.19
CA GLY A 154 5.63 10.89 11.97
C GLY A 154 4.21 10.33 12.07
N ALA A 155 3.92 9.16 11.50
CA ALA A 155 2.59 8.55 11.60
C ALA A 155 2.44 7.83 12.95
N HIS A 156 1.96 8.54 13.99
CA HIS A 156 1.66 7.95 15.30
C HIS A 156 0.24 7.36 15.36
N ALA A 157 -0.60 7.70 14.40
CA ALA A 157 -1.85 7.03 14.09
C ALA A 157 -1.95 6.82 12.58
N LEU A 158 -2.79 5.87 12.16
CA LEU A 158 -3.01 5.52 10.76
C LEU A 158 -1.72 5.04 10.05
N GLY A 159 -0.76 4.53 10.81
CA GLY A 159 0.48 3.99 10.29
C GLY A 159 0.27 2.63 9.63
N ILE A 160 1.29 2.17 8.90
CA ILE A 160 1.22 0.92 8.15
C ILE A 160 1.13 -0.32 9.06
N GLU A 161 1.61 -0.20 10.29
CA GLU A 161 1.48 -1.21 11.34
C GLU A 161 0.02 -1.53 11.68
N VAL A 162 -0.88 -0.55 11.59
CA VAL A 162 -2.32 -0.77 11.77
C VAL A 162 -2.88 -1.67 10.68
N MET A 163 -2.45 -1.46 9.43
CA MET A 163 -2.81 -2.33 8.32
C MET A 163 -2.21 -3.73 8.50
N ALA A 164 -0.96 -3.83 8.95
CA ALA A 164 -0.27 -5.10 9.14
C ALA A 164 -0.99 -6.03 10.15
N GLN A 165 -1.66 -5.48 11.17
CA GLN A 165 -2.46 -6.25 12.14
C GLN A 165 -3.62 -7.04 11.51
N THR A 166 -4.04 -6.68 10.29
CA THR A 166 -5.13 -7.38 9.57
C THR A 166 -4.61 -8.57 8.75
N GLY A 167 -3.29 -8.68 8.57
CA GLY A 167 -2.66 -9.63 7.65
C GLY A 167 -2.88 -9.35 6.17
N VAL A 168 -3.84 -8.48 5.82
CA VAL A 168 -4.23 -8.14 4.43
C VAL A 168 -4.49 -9.39 3.58
N GLN A 169 -5.18 -10.38 4.17
CA GLN A 169 -5.52 -11.64 3.51
C GLN A 169 -7.02 -11.70 3.23
N GLY A 170 -7.37 -12.26 2.07
CA GLY A 170 -8.77 -12.42 1.66
C GLY A 170 -8.88 -12.85 0.20
N ARG A 171 -10.10 -12.72 -0.34
CA ARG A 171 -10.39 -12.96 -1.76
C ARG A 171 -10.00 -11.75 -2.61
N GLY A 172 -9.32 -11.99 -3.72
CA GLY A 172 -8.97 -10.98 -4.71
C GLY A 172 -9.64 -11.26 -6.06
N GLY A 173 -10.06 -10.21 -6.75
CA GLY A 173 -10.54 -10.27 -8.14
C GLY A 173 -9.59 -9.49 -9.06
N LEU A 174 -9.19 -10.09 -10.19
CA LEU A 174 -8.42 -9.41 -11.22
C LEU A 174 -9.35 -8.84 -12.28
N ILE A 175 -9.19 -7.56 -12.60
CA ILE A 175 -9.93 -6.87 -13.67
C ILE A 175 -8.92 -6.53 -14.78
N ASP A 176 -8.96 -7.22 -15.92
CA ASP A 176 -7.96 -7.03 -16.97
C ASP A 176 -8.32 -5.88 -17.92
N LEU A 177 -8.13 -4.63 -17.45
CA LEU A 177 -8.43 -3.47 -18.29
C LEU A 177 -7.57 -3.38 -19.56
N ARG A 178 -6.42 -4.04 -19.60
CA ARG A 178 -5.56 -4.04 -20.80
C ARG A 178 -6.19 -4.89 -21.89
N HIS A 179 -6.80 -6.02 -21.55
CA HIS A 179 -7.55 -6.83 -22.50
C HIS A 179 -8.66 -6.00 -23.19
N HIS A 180 -9.39 -5.19 -22.43
CA HIS A 180 -10.52 -4.40 -22.95
C HIS A 180 -10.13 -3.09 -23.64
N TYR A 181 -9.08 -2.42 -23.18
CA TYR A 181 -8.76 -1.05 -23.62
C TYR A 181 -7.35 -0.86 -24.19
N GLY A 182 -6.54 -1.92 -24.20
CA GLY A 182 -5.15 -1.90 -24.69
C GLY A 182 -4.22 -1.01 -23.86
N ASP A 183 -3.13 -0.58 -24.51
CA ASP A 183 -2.04 0.16 -23.87
C ASP A 183 -2.14 1.69 -24.04
N ALA A 184 -3.25 2.24 -24.52
CA ALA A 184 -3.43 3.69 -24.58
C ALA A 184 -3.69 4.28 -23.17
N ARG A 185 -3.27 5.51 -22.91
CA ARG A 185 -3.64 6.23 -21.68
C ARG A 185 -5.14 6.56 -21.73
N ARG A 186 -5.91 6.07 -20.77
CA ARG A 186 -7.36 6.26 -20.70
C ARG A 186 -7.85 6.44 -19.27
N LYS A 187 -8.83 7.33 -19.08
CA LYS A 187 -9.60 7.39 -17.82
C LYS A 187 -10.69 6.31 -17.86
N VAL A 188 -10.71 5.43 -16.87
CA VAL A 188 -11.76 4.43 -16.69
C VAL A 188 -12.69 4.93 -15.58
N GLY A 189 -13.88 5.38 -15.98
CA GLY A 189 -14.93 5.79 -15.04
C GLY A 189 -15.78 4.60 -14.58
N TYR A 190 -16.74 4.87 -13.70
CA TYR A 190 -17.65 3.87 -13.13
C TYR A 190 -18.31 2.98 -14.19
N GLU A 191 -18.99 3.57 -15.18
CA GLU A 191 -19.70 2.79 -16.21
C GLU A 191 -18.77 1.89 -17.02
N ALA A 192 -17.57 2.38 -17.36
CA ALA A 192 -16.58 1.62 -18.10
C ALA A 192 -16.01 0.45 -17.28
N LEU A 193 -15.85 0.64 -15.97
CA LEU A 193 -15.46 -0.42 -15.04
C LEU A 193 -16.56 -1.47 -14.92
N MET A 194 -17.82 -1.04 -14.71
CA MET A 194 -18.95 -1.96 -14.59
C MET A 194 -19.15 -2.81 -15.85
N ARG A 195 -18.97 -2.23 -17.04
CA ARG A 195 -19.00 -2.99 -18.30
C ARG A 195 -17.93 -4.07 -18.39
N VAL A 196 -16.72 -3.81 -17.87
CA VAL A 196 -15.65 -4.82 -17.85
C VAL A 196 -15.98 -5.94 -16.86
N LEU A 197 -16.47 -5.59 -15.68
CA LEU A 197 -16.90 -6.58 -14.68
C LEU A 197 -17.99 -7.50 -15.24
N ASP A 198 -18.98 -6.94 -15.94
CA ASP A 198 -20.04 -7.72 -16.58
C ASP A 198 -19.51 -8.61 -17.71
N ALA A 199 -18.69 -8.03 -18.61
CA ALA A 199 -18.10 -8.76 -19.73
C ALA A 199 -17.22 -9.94 -19.29
N ASP A 200 -16.43 -9.76 -18.23
CA ASP A 200 -15.53 -10.78 -17.68
C ASP A 200 -16.21 -11.66 -16.63
N ARG A 201 -17.48 -11.39 -16.31
CA ARG A 201 -18.27 -12.07 -15.25
C ARG A 201 -17.53 -12.08 -13.91
N VAL A 202 -16.91 -10.95 -13.58
CA VAL A 202 -16.20 -10.75 -12.31
C VAL A 202 -17.18 -10.20 -11.29
N GLU A 203 -17.45 -11.00 -10.26
CA GLU A 203 -18.26 -10.59 -9.12
C GLU A 203 -17.39 -9.96 -8.04
N VAL A 204 -17.82 -8.78 -7.58
CA VAL A 204 -17.12 -7.97 -6.61
C VAL A 204 -18.01 -7.78 -5.39
N ASP A 205 -17.60 -8.36 -4.26
CA ASP A 205 -18.26 -8.17 -2.96
C ASP A 205 -17.71 -6.94 -2.24
N VAL A 206 -17.94 -6.79 -0.93
CA VAL A 206 -17.29 -5.78 -0.09
C VAL A 206 -15.76 -5.86 -0.26
N VAL A 207 -15.20 -4.89 -0.98
CA VAL A 207 -13.79 -4.88 -1.38
C VAL A 207 -12.96 -4.06 -0.42
N VAL A 208 -11.81 -4.60 -0.04
CA VAL A 208 -10.60 -3.78 0.12
C VAL A 208 -10.00 -3.63 -1.27
N GLN A 209 -10.51 -2.66 -2.04
CA GLN A 209 -10.00 -2.44 -3.39
C GLN A 209 -8.58 -1.88 -3.26
N CYS A 210 -7.61 -2.52 -3.91
CA CYS A 210 -6.28 -1.98 -4.12
C CYS A 210 -6.35 -1.13 -5.40
N PRO A 211 -6.36 0.21 -5.34
CA PRO A 211 -6.61 1.04 -6.50
C PRO A 211 -5.27 1.46 -7.11
N TRP A 212 -4.57 0.60 -7.86
CA TRP A 212 -3.31 1.00 -8.51
C TRP A 212 -3.10 0.41 -9.91
N THR A 213 -3.03 1.27 -10.91
CA THR A 213 -2.59 0.90 -12.27
C THR A 213 -1.06 0.82 -12.31
N VAL A 214 -0.48 -0.38 -12.35
CA VAL A 214 0.96 -0.56 -12.61
C VAL A 214 1.17 -0.69 -14.12
N ARG A 215 1.87 0.28 -14.72
CA ARG A 215 2.52 0.09 -16.03
C ARG A 215 4.02 0.06 -15.84
N LYS A 216 4.66 -0.96 -16.43
CA LYS A 216 6.12 -1.15 -16.42
C LYS A 216 6.87 -0.03 -17.16
N GLU A 217 6.16 0.78 -17.95
CA GLU A 217 6.71 1.85 -18.76
C GLU A 217 5.90 3.14 -18.51
N GLY A 218 6.54 4.10 -17.84
CA GLY A 218 6.31 5.55 -17.93
C GLY A 218 4.89 6.13 -17.88
N ASN A 219 4.70 7.06 -16.95
CA ASN A 219 3.69 8.13 -16.90
C ASN A 219 2.25 7.77 -16.47
N VAL A 220 1.94 8.09 -15.21
CA VAL A 220 0.57 8.37 -14.72
C VAL A 220 0.59 9.46 -13.64
N SER A 221 -0.16 10.54 -13.86
CA SER A 221 -0.49 11.56 -12.86
C SER A 221 -1.84 11.24 -12.18
N SER A 222 -1.89 11.26 -10.85
CA SER A 222 -3.14 11.28 -10.06
C SER A 222 -3.43 12.70 -9.58
N GLY A 223 -4.61 13.23 -9.90
CA GLY A 223 -5.08 14.51 -9.38
C GLY A 223 -6.60 14.66 -9.55
N GLY A 224 -7.33 14.58 -8.44
CA GLY A 224 -8.71 15.04 -8.29
C GLY A 224 -9.61 14.09 -7.47
N PRO A 225 -10.68 14.60 -6.81
CA PRO A 225 -11.38 13.90 -5.73
C PRO A 225 -12.40 12.82 -6.16
N ASN A 226 -12.60 12.56 -7.45
CA ASN A 226 -13.61 11.61 -7.96
C ASN A 226 -13.04 10.53 -8.91
N HIS A 227 -11.98 9.83 -8.52
CA HIS A 227 -11.31 8.88 -9.43
C HIS A 227 -11.24 7.47 -8.87
N GLY A 228 -12.03 6.55 -9.45
CA GLY A 228 -11.80 5.11 -9.34
C GLY A 228 -10.54 4.73 -10.13
N GLN A 229 -9.58 4.08 -9.48
CA GLN A 229 -8.39 3.53 -10.13
C GLN A 229 -8.48 2.00 -10.06
N ALA A 230 -8.24 1.34 -11.18
CA ALA A 230 -8.31 -0.11 -11.31
C ALA A 230 -6.92 -0.68 -11.68
N CYS A 231 -6.59 -1.81 -11.07
CA CYS A 231 -5.35 -2.54 -11.31
C CYS A 231 -5.38 -3.28 -12.65
N VAL A 232 -4.24 -3.30 -13.33
CA VAL A 232 -3.97 -4.12 -14.51
C VAL A 232 -2.78 -4.99 -14.17
N PHE A 233 -2.92 -6.32 -14.23
CA PHE A 233 -1.79 -7.24 -14.10
C PHE A 233 -1.68 -8.13 -15.34
N ARG A 234 -0.44 -8.34 -15.78
CA ARG A 234 -0.09 -9.22 -16.89
C ARG A 234 -0.07 -10.66 -16.42
N GLY A 235 -0.95 -11.51 -16.95
CA GLY A 235 -0.74 -12.95 -16.93
C GLY A 235 0.52 -13.30 -17.73
N ILE A 236 1.54 -13.83 -17.07
CA ILE A 236 2.67 -14.46 -17.75
C ILE A 236 2.15 -15.81 -18.27
N GLN A 237 1.68 -15.84 -19.53
CA GLN A 237 1.57 -17.08 -20.27
C GLN A 237 2.99 -17.59 -20.55
N GLY A 238 3.33 -18.73 -19.95
CA GLY A 238 4.57 -19.45 -20.22
C GLY A 238 4.66 -19.89 -21.68
N ARG A 239 5.86 -19.80 -22.23
CA ARG A 239 6.38 -20.74 -23.21
C ARG A 239 7.46 -21.56 -22.52
#